data_AF-A0A9Q0N9T5-F1
#
_entry.id   AF-A0A9Q0N9T5-F1
#
_cell.length_a   1.000
_cell.length_b   1.000
_cell.length_c   1.000
_cell.angle_alpha   90.00
_cell.angle_beta   90.00
_cell.angle_gamma   90.00
#
_symmetry.space_group_name_H-M   'P 1'
#
loop_
_entity.id
_entity.type
_entity.pdbx_description
1 polymer ?
#
loop_
_entity_poly.entity_id
_entity_poly.type
_entity_poly.pdbx_seq_one_letter_code
_entity_poly.pdbx_strand_id
1 'polypeptide(L)'
;YLEPCSDEVIQFYIFSSDRPNSAPLLLDIKNLMIPKWLNLNNSNKLIVHGYAGNLDFHATKAIRNEYLARNNTNIIIVDWGKLSKLPCYPGAVFNTRQAGECVGNFLLKLAPMFADDSDFTKIHMIGFSLGAHVIGFACNIVRKSLGIMFDRITGLDPALPFFTTADPHSKLDRSDAKFVDVVHTNAGVFGKIEPSGHVDFYVNGGQTQPACADHSNVPLCSHLLATVYFAESINSKIGFSGYRCSGYFNYFLGFCTPQSRTIRTALKMGEPCKIGFTNDTFVTGTDRKSTLGLDHFQKVYKVVDRDIKLQLWDTGGMERVASVTSSYYKFAEAAILVFALDNLPSFHALSQHMLDIVSYAENAKIFLCGNKSDLEGTNPQVTEADMEDFCEQCQSLISATYKVSCKTGVGGMNIAEEHSWKFISGRTKKMLVVDGHKFWYTNNHSRFHIIWRCCYSH
;
A
#
# COMPACT_ATOMS: atom_id res chain seq x y z
N TYR A 1 19.96 2.91 -7.46
CA TYR A 1 20.66 2.14 -8.50
C TYR A 1 19.62 1.84 -9.58
N LEU A 2 19.73 2.39 -10.79
CA LEU A 2 18.78 2.13 -11.88
C LEU A 2 19.38 1.02 -12.75
N GLU A 3 19.11 -0.23 -12.41
CA GLU A 3 19.44 -1.33 -13.32
C GLU A 3 18.60 -1.18 -14.61
N PRO A 4 19.20 -1.41 -15.79
CA PRO A 4 18.46 -1.39 -17.04
C PRO A 4 17.38 -2.46 -17.03
N CYS A 5 16.26 -2.15 -17.66
CA CYS A 5 15.15 -3.06 -17.82
C CYS A 5 15.55 -4.42 -18.38
N SER A 6 15.37 -5.45 -17.56
CA SER A 6 15.70 -6.82 -17.91
C SER A 6 14.61 -7.79 -17.45
N ASP A 7 14.45 -8.86 -18.22
CA ASP A 7 13.56 -9.99 -17.95
C ASP A 7 13.98 -10.76 -16.69
N GLU A 8 15.19 -10.48 -16.18
CA GLU A 8 15.68 -11.02 -14.92
C GLU A 8 15.02 -10.33 -13.72
N VAL A 9 14.56 -9.09 -13.86
CA VAL A 9 14.01 -8.29 -12.75
C VAL A 9 12.51 -8.10 -12.87
N ILE A 10 12.01 -7.82 -14.09
CA ILE A 10 10.59 -7.64 -14.38
C ILE A 10 10.21 -8.52 -15.57
N GLN A 11 9.19 -9.36 -15.40
CA GLN A 11 8.78 -10.36 -16.36
C GLN A 11 7.40 -10.06 -16.92
N PHE A 12 7.19 -10.38 -18.20
CA PHE A 12 5.93 -10.15 -18.90
C PHE A 12 5.39 -11.49 -19.39
N TYR A 13 4.22 -11.88 -18.86
CA TYR A 13 3.58 -13.15 -19.17
C TYR A 13 2.30 -12.95 -19.97
N ILE A 14 2.15 -13.66 -21.07
CA ILE A 14 0.92 -13.68 -21.86
C ILE A 14 0.09 -14.92 -21.55
N PHE A 15 -1.20 -14.69 -21.30
CA PHE A 15 -2.26 -15.67 -21.34
C PHE A 15 -3.27 -15.31 -22.43
N SER A 16 -3.96 -16.31 -22.98
CA SER A 16 -5.00 -16.11 -23.98
C SER A 16 -6.19 -17.01 -23.69
N SER A 17 -7.40 -16.46 -23.81
CA SER A 17 -8.66 -17.21 -23.73
C SER A 17 -8.76 -18.33 -24.77
N ASP A 18 -8.01 -18.22 -25.87
CA ASP A 18 -7.99 -19.22 -26.94
C ASP A 18 -7.21 -20.47 -26.50
N ARG A 19 -6.44 -20.36 -25.40
CA ARG A 19 -5.61 -21.42 -24.80
C ARG A 19 -5.65 -21.35 -23.27
N PRO A 20 -6.82 -21.50 -22.62
CA PRO A 20 -7.00 -21.17 -21.19
C PRO A 20 -6.25 -22.12 -20.25
N ASN A 21 -5.96 -23.35 -20.69
CA ASN A 21 -5.25 -24.38 -19.91
C ASN A 21 -3.75 -24.47 -20.25
N SER A 22 -3.24 -23.61 -21.14
CA SER A 22 -1.82 -23.62 -21.49
C SER A 22 -0.99 -22.88 -20.45
N ALA A 23 0.28 -23.26 -20.31
CA ALA A 23 1.25 -22.48 -19.54
C ALA A 23 1.38 -21.06 -20.13
N PRO A 24 1.64 -20.03 -19.31
CA PRO A 24 1.84 -18.69 -19.82
C PRO A 24 3.09 -18.61 -20.70
N LEU A 25 3.03 -17.75 -21.71
CA LEU A 25 4.19 -17.40 -22.51
C LEU A 25 4.97 -16.29 -21.81
N LEU A 26 6.21 -16.54 -21.42
CA LEU A 26 7.15 -15.50 -21.00
C LEU A 26 7.69 -14.79 -22.25
N LEU A 27 7.62 -13.45 -22.27
CA LEU A 27 8.15 -12.63 -23.35
C LEU A 27 9.61 -12.24 -23.10
N ASP A 28 10.42 -12.27 -24.15
CA ASP A 28 11.77 -11.71 -24.16
C ASP A 28 11.67 -10.19 -24.46
N ILE A 29 12.02 -9.33 -23.52
CA ILE A 29 11.93 -7.86 -23.74
C ILE A 29 13.04 -7.38 -24.67
N LYS A 30 14.20 -8.06 -24.73
CA LYS A 30 15.30 -7.69 -25.62
C LYS A 30 14.91 -7.95 -27.06
N ASN A 31 14.32 -9.11 -27.34
CA ASN A 31 13.88 -9.53 -28.66
C ASN A 31 12.37 -9.84 -28.66
N LEU A 32 11.56 -8.80 -28.48
CA LEU A 32 10.11 -8.95 -28.38
C LEU A 32 9.52 -9.51 -29.68
N MET A 33 9.00 -10.74 -29.62
CA MET A 33 8.29 -11.39 -30.71
C MET A 33 6.91 -11.84 -30.25
N ILE A 34 5.88 -11.42 -31.00
CA ILE A 34 4.51 -11.87 -30.76
C ILE A 34 4.27 -13.15 -31.56
N PRO A 35 3.85 -14.25 -30.93
CA PRO A 35 3.65 -15.49 -31.63
C PRO A 35 2.45 -15.39 -32.58
N LYS A 36 2.53 -16.06 -33.75
CA LYS A 36 1.50 -16.03 -34.80
C LYS A 36 0.09 -16.47 -34.33
N TRP A 37 0.02 -17.26 -33.26
CA TRP A 37 -1.26 -17.72 -32.72
C TRP A 37 -1.96 -16.67 -31.84
N LEU A 38 -1.26 -15.62 -31.41
CA LEU A 38 -1.83 -14.56 -30.59
C LEU A 38 -2.42 -13.47 -31.50
N ASN A 39 -3.75 -13.37 -31.52
CA ASN A 39 -4.44 -12.33 -32.27
C ASN A 39 -4.50 -11.05 -31.44
N LEU A 40 -3.75 -10.02 -31.80
CA LEU A 40 -3.76 -8.73 -31.09
C LEU A 40 -5.03 -7.89 -31.33
N ASN A 41 -5.89 -8.27 -32.28
CA ASN A 41 -7.22 -7.64 -32.43
C ASN A 41 -8.23 -8.09 -31.37
N ASN A 42 -7.87 -9.14 -30.59
CA ASN A 42 -8.64 -9.54 -29.41
C ASN A 42 -8.63 -8.43 -28.35
N SER A 43 -9.49 -8.54 -27.34
CA SER A 43 -9.45 -7.64 -26.19
C SER A 43 -8.15 -7.84 -25.40
N ASN A 44 -7.30 -6.82 -25.30
CA ASN A 44 -6.03 -6.91 -24.61
C ASN A 44 -6.10 -6.24 -23.22
N LYS A 45 -5.73 -6.98 -22.18
CA LYS A 45 -5.69 -6.50 -20.79
C LYS A 45 -4.27 -6.56 -20.27
N LEU A 46 -3.75 -5.48 -19.68
CA LEU A 46 -2.47 -5.48 -18.98
C LEU A 46 -2.72 -5.35 -17.48
N ILE A 47 -2.25 -6.31 -16.68
CA ILE A 47 -2.50 -6.38 -15.25
C ILE A 47 -1.18 -6.27 -14.49
N VAL A 48 -1.12 -5.34 -13.54
CA VAL A 48 0.05 -5.14 -12.67
C VAL A 48 -0.35 -5.36 -11.21
N HIS A 49 0.33 -6.30 -10.55
CA HIS A 49 0.10 -6.60 -9.14
C HIS A 49 0.71 -5.55 -8.21
N GLY A 50 0.41 -5.66 -6.91
CA GLY A 50 0.88 -4.75 -5.87
C GLY A 50 2.12 -5.24 -5.12
N TYR A 51 2.31 -4.69 -3.93
CA TYR A 51 3.31 -5.12 -2.96
C TYR A 51 3.16 -6.61 -2.61
N ALA A 52 4.28 -7.31 -2.46
CA ALA A 52 4.38 -8.76 -2.22
C ALA A 52 3.70 -9.65 -3.28
N GLY A 53 3.39 -9.09 -4.46
CA GLY A 53 2.77 -9.83 -5.55
C GLY A 53 3.76 -10.60 -6.41
N ASN A 54 3.20 -11.43 -7.28
CA ASN A 54 3.88 -12.23 -8.30
C ASN A 54 2.84 -12.68 -9.35
N LEU A 55 3.26 -13.48 -10.34
CA LEU A 55 2.40 -14.03 -11.40
C LEU A 55 1.11 -14.69 -10.93
N ASP A 56 1.13 -15.43 -9.82
CA ASP A 56 -0.01 -16.17 -9.27
C ASP A 56 -0.55 -15.54 -7.98
N PHE A 57 -0.28 -14.26 -7.79
CA PHE A 57 -0.83 -13.49 -6.68
C PHE A 57 -2.36 -13.59 -6.70
N HIS A 58 -2.93 -14.10 -5.60
CA HIS A 58 -4.34 -14.48 -5.53
C HIS A 58 -5.29 -13.37 -6.02
N ALA A 59 -4.97 -12.12 -5.67
CA ALA A 59 -5.78 -10.95 -6.00
C ALA A 59 -5.89 -10.72 -7.53
N THR A 60 -4.77 -10.71 -8.25
CA THR A 60 -4.73 -10.48 -9.71
C THR A 60 -5.02 -11.75 -10.49
N LYS A 61 -4.77 -12.93 -9.92
CA LYS A 61 -5.15 -14.23 -10.47
C LYS A 61 -6.66 -14.37 -10.66
N ALA A 62 -7.47 -13.86 -9.71
CA ALA A 62 -8.92 -13.85 -9.86
C ALA A 62 -9.37 -13.09 -11.12
N ILE A 63 -8.81 -11.89 -11.33
CA ILE A 63 -9.09 -11.06 -12.52
C ILE A 63 -8.70 -11.80 -13.81
N ARG A 64 -7.49 -12.39 -13.83
CA ARG A 64 -7.01 -13.19 -14.97
C ARG A 64 -8.00 -14.30 -15.32
N ASN A 65 -8.44 -15.07 -14.33
CA ASN A 65 -9.32 -16.21 -14.55
C ASN A 65 -10.68 -15.77 -15.13
N GLU A 66 -11.25 -14.67 -14.62
CA GLU A 66 -12.52 -14.14 -15.12
C GLU A 66 -12.41 -13.62 -16.56
N TYR A 67 -11.28 -13.03 -16.94
CA TYR A 67 -11.05 -12.67 -18.35
C TYR A 67 -10.79 -13.88 -19.25
N LEU A 68 -10.13 -14.93 -18.76
CA LEU A 68 -9.93 -16.17 -19.53
C LEU A 68 -11.25 -16.92 -19.80
N ALA A 69 -12.26 -16.71 -18.97
CA ALA A 69 -13.61 -17.24 -19.21
C ALA A 69 -14.37 -16.51 -20.34
N ARG A 70 -13.87 -15.34 -20.80
CA ARG A 70 -14.40 -14.65 -21.98
C ARG A 70 -13.69 -15.11 -23.24
N ASN A 71 -14.40 -15.08 -24.36
CA ASN A 71 -13.79 -15.35 -25.67
C ASN A 71 -12.94 -14.16 -26.13
N ASN A 72 -11.92 -14.43 -26.97
CA ASN A 72 -11.11 -13.43 -27.66
C ASN A 72 -10.49 -12.39 -26.70
N THR A 73 -9.84 -12.84 -25.63
CA THR A 73 -9.17 -11.99 -24.66
C THR A 73 -7.71 -12.43 -24.45
N ASN A 74 -6.79 -11.48 -24.57
CA ASN A 74 -5.39 -11.64 -24.23
C ASN A 74 -5.10 -10.90 -22.92
N ILE A 75 -4.28 -11.50 -22.07
CA ILE A 75 -3.94 -10.96 -20.75
C ILE A 75 -2.42 -10.94 -20.64
N ILE A 76 -1.87 -9.76 -20.39
CA ILE A 76 -0.46 -9.52 -20.14
C ILE A 76 -0.31 -9.26 -18.64
N ILE A 77 0.33 -10.17 -17.91
CA ILE A 77 0.68 -9.96 -16.50
C ILE A 77 2.09 -9.40 -16.43
N VAL A 78 2.24 -8.29 -15.71
CA VAL A 78 3.55 -7.74 -15.34
C VAL A 78 3.93 -8.27 -13.96
N ASP A 79 4.92 -9.15 -13.91
CA ASP A 79 5.51 -9.64 -12.67
C ASP A 79 6.75 -8.81 -12.34
N TRP A 80 6.60 -7.93 -11.36
CA TRP A 80 7.67 -7.13 -10.77
C TRP A 80 7.92 -7.55 -9.31
N GLY A 81 7.56 -8.81 -8.98
CA GLY A 81 7.63 -9.37 -7.63
C GLY A 81 9.01 -9.24 -7.02
N LYS A 82 10.09 -9.36 -7.81
CA LYS A 82 11.48 -9.18 -7.34
C LYS A 82 11.76 -7.80 -6.76
N LEU A 83 11.09 -6.76 -7.25
CA LEU A 83 11.23 -5.37 -6.79
C LEU A 83 10.22 -4.98 -5.71
N SER A 84 9.26 -5.86 -5.41
CA SER A 84 8.15 -5.60 -4.49
C SER A 84 8.04 -6.65 -3.38
N LYS A 85 9.10 -7.42 -3.13
CA LYS A 85 9.11 -8.47 -2.09
C LYS A 85 8.95 -7.88 -0.69
N LEU A 86 8.40 -8.71 0.20
CA LEU A 86 8.45 -8.49 1.64
C LEU A 86 9.91 -8.51 2.14
N PRO A 87 10.20 -7.90 3.31
CA PRO A 87 9.31 -7.09 4.15
C PRO A 87 9.37 -5.57 3.95
N CYS A 88 10.25 -5.01 3.10
CA CYS A 88 10.35 -3.56 2.96
C CYS A 88 9.38 -2.95 1.94
N TYR A 89 8.33 -2.34 2.45
CA TYR A 89 7.41 -1.57 1.63
C TYR A 89 8.01 -0.26 1.06
N PRO A 90 8.73 0.59 1.83
CA PRO A 90 9.34 1.80 1.26
C PRO A 90 10.21 1.53 0.02
N GLY A 91 11.01 0.46 0.07
CA GLY A 91 11.80 0.02 -1.09
C GLY A 91 10.91 -0.30 -2.29
N ALA A 92 9.83 -1.05 -2.08
CA ALA A 92 8.86 -1.34 -3.13
C ALA A 92 8.19 -0.08 -3.72
N VAL A 93 7.90 0.93 -2.89
CA VAL A 93 7.39 2.23 -3.36
C VAL A 93 8.40 2.90 -4.27
N PHE A 94 9.66 3.05 -3.86
CA PHE A 94 10.68 3.69 -4.69
C PHE A 94 10.88 2.94 -6.02
N ASN A 95 10.77 1.61 -5.99
CA ASN A 95 10.88 0.78 -7.18
C ASN A 95 9.69 0.90 -8.14
N THR A 96 8.55 1.46 -7.74
CA THR A 96 7.39 1.64 -8.65
C THR A 96 7.74 2.49 -9.87
N ARG A 97 8.62 3.49 -9.72
CA ARG A 97 9.09 4.31 -10.83
C ARG A 97 9.90 3.49 -11.83
N GLN A 98 10.88 2.72 -11.35
CA GLN A 98 11.68 1.83 -12.19
C GLN A 98 10.81 0.77 -12.87
N ALA A 99 9.85 0.19 -12.14
CA ALA A 99 8.91 -0.75 -12.71
C ALA A 99 8.04 -0.12 -13.81
N GLY A 100 7.55 1.10 -13.57
CA GLY A 100 6.80 1.86 -14.56
C GLY A 100 7.62 2.21 -15.80
N GLU A 101 8.89 2.58 -15.63
CA GLU A 101 9.84 2.76 -16.73
C GLU A 101 10.00 1.51 -17.58
N CYS A 102 10.03 0.35 -16.93
CA CYS A 102 10.11 -0.91 -17.62
C CYS A 102 8.86 -1.30 -18.40
N VAL A 103 7.70 -1.16 -17.76
CA VAL A 103 6.42 -1.40 -18.42
C VAL A 103 6.23 -0.42 -19.58
N GLY A 104 6.63 0.85 -19.42
CA GLY A 104 6.62 1.84 -20.49
C GLY A 104 7.50 1.44 -21.67
N ASN A 105 8.76 1.06 -21.43
CA ASN A 105 9.67 0.59 -22.48
C ASN A 105 9.17 -0.68 -23.19
N PHE A 106 8.58 -1.61 -22.44
CA PHE A 106 7.91 -2.78 -23.01
C PHE A 106 6.75 -2.37 -23.93
N LEU A 107 5.90 -1.45 -23.49
CA LEU A 107 4.77 -0.94 -24.27
C LEU A 107 5.22 -0.23 -25.55
N LEU A 108 6.32 0.54 -25.49
CA LEU A 108 6.92 1.17 -26.68
C LEU A 108 7.41 0.14 -27.71
N LYS A 109 7.94 -0.99 -27.26
CA LYS A 109 8.35 -2.10 -28.14
C LYS A 109 7.15 -2.90 -28.65
N LEU A 110 6.06 -2.94 -27.90
CA LEU A 110 4.84 -3.65 -28.25
C LEU A 110 3.99 -2.86 -29.26
N ALA A 111 3.99 -1.53 -29.22
CA ALA A 111 3.19 -0.66 -30.08
C ALA A 111 3.28 -1.00 -31.60
N PRO A 112 4.46 -1.24 -32.19
CA PRO A 112 4.59 -1.55 -33.62
C PRO A 112 4.02 -2.92 -34.02
N MET A 113 3.64 -3.76 -33.05
CA MET A 113 3.04 -5.07 -33.30
C MET A 113 1.53 -4.98 -33.57
N PHE A 114 0.92 -3.83 -33.24
CA PHE A 114 -0.49 -3.56 -33.53
C PHE A 114 -0.65 -3.01 -34.95
N ALA A 115 -1.82 -3.23 -35.55
CA ALA A 115 -2.13 -2.73 -36.88
C ALA A 115 -2.16 -1.19 -36.92
N ASP A 116 -2.77 -0.58 -35.90
CA ASP A 116 -2.91 0.87 -35.76
C ASP A 116 -2.74 1.31 -34.30
N ASP A 117 -2.32 2.56 -34.09
CA ASP A 117 -2.26 3.20 -32.77
C ASP A 117 -3.61 3.15 -32.03
N SER A 118 -4.71 3.18 -32.79
CA SER A 118 -6.07 3.10 -32.24
C SER A 118 -6.38 1.73 -31.62
N ASP A 119 -5.74 0.66 -32.07
CA ASP A 119 -5.89 -0.66 -31.46
C ASP A 119 -4.93 -0.85 -30.28
N PHE A 120 -3.72 -0.30 -30.38
CA PHE A 120 -2.77 -0.28 -29.27
C PHE A 120 -3.32 0.48 -28.05
N THR A 121 -3.95 1.64 -28.26
CA THR A 121 -4.52 2.46 -27.18
C THR A 121 -5.73 1.81 -26.48
N LYS A 122 -6.36 0.79 -27.08
CA LYS A 122 -7.45 0.01 -26.46
C LYS A 122 -6.97 -1.01 -25.43
N ILE A 123 -5.66 -1.21 -25.26
CA ILE A 123 -5.14 -2.03 -24.15
C ILE A 123 -5.65 -1.43 -22.84
N HIS A 124 -6.43 -2.22 -22.09
CA HIS A 124 -6.97 -1.78 -20.80
C HIS A 124 -5.97 -2.11 -19.70
N MET A 125 -5.46 -1.05 -19.08
CA MET A 125 -4.45 -1.13 -18.02
C MET A 125 -5.14 -1.27 -16.66
N ILE A 126 -4.81 -2.30 -15.88
CA ILE A 126 -5.44 -2.63 -14.60
C ILE A 126 -4.36 -2.81 -13.53
N GLY A 127 -4.32 -1.91 -12.55
CA GLY A 127 -3.27 -1.89 -11.54
C GLY A 127 -3.83 -2.01 -10.14
N PHE A 128 -3.30 -2.95 -9.36
CA PHE A 128 -3.68 -3.13 -7.95
C PHE A 128 -2.64 -2.55 -7.01
N SER A 129 -3.07 -1.80 -5.97
CA SER A 129 -2.18 -1.29 -4.93
C SER A 129 -1.03 -0.46 -5.53
N LEU A 130 0.25 -0.79 -5.25
CA LEU A 130 1.41 -0.17 -5.89
C LEU A 130 1.41 -0.29 -7.43
N GLY A 131 0.83 -1.36 -7.97
CA GLY A 131 0.71 -1.59 -9.41
C GLY A 131 -0.13 -0.53 -10.13
N ALA A 132 -1.06 0.12 -9.43
CA ALA A 132 -1.80 1.27 -9.96
C ALA A 132 -0.87 2.44 -10.32
N HIS A 133 0.14 2.70 -9.48
CA HIS A 133 1.13 3.75 -9.71
C HIS A 133 2.14 3.35 -10.79
N VAL A 134 2.56 2.08 -10.82
CA VAL A 134 3.40 1.53 -11.90
C VAL A 134 2.77 1.79 -13.28
N ILE A 135 1.45 1.59 -13.41
CA ILE A 135 0.72 1.87 -14.65
C ILE A 135 0.72 3.36 -14.99
N GLY A 136 0.48 4.25 -14.01
CA GLY A 136 0.53 5.70 -14.23
C GLY A 136 1.90 6.15 -14.77
N PHE A 137 2.98 5.65 -14.17
CA PHE A 137 4.34 5.90 -14.67
C PHE A 137 4.56 5.37 -16.10
N ALA A 138 4.13 4.14 -16.39
CA ALA A 138 4.27 3.53 -17.71
C ALA A 138 3.53 4.31 -18.80
N CYS A 139 2.28 4.70 -18.53
CA CYS A 139 1.46 5.47 -19.46
C CYS A 139 2.05 6.86 -19.72
N ASN A 140 2.62 7.50 -18.70
CA ASN A 140 3.31 8.77 -18.84
C ASN A 140 4.53 8.69 -19.77
N ILE A 141 5.25 7.58 -19.77
CA ILE A 141 6.40 7.36 -20.67
C ILE A 141 5.92 7.17 -22.11
N VAL A 142 4.91 6.32 -22.32
CA VAL A 142 4.31 6.14 -23.64
C VAL A 142 3.79 7.46 -24.20
N ARG A 143 3.11 8.27 -23.38
CA ARG A 143 2.63 9.61 -23.76
C ARG A 143 3.77 10.54 -24.16
N LYS A 144 4.86 10.57 -23.39
CA LYS A 144 6.03 11.42 -23.70
C LYS A 144 6.75 10.98 -24.98
N SER A 145 6.81 9.68 -25.25
CA SER A 145 7.56 9.13 -26.38
C SER A 145 6.77 9.08 -27.69
N LEU A 146 5.47 8.77 -27.63
CA LEU A 146 4.63 8.58 -28.81
C LEU A 146 3.52 9.63 -28.97
N GLY A 147 3.27 10.47 -27.96
CA GLY A 147 2.19 11.46 -28.00
C GLY A 147 0.78 10.86 -27.88
N ILE A 148 0.66 9.57 -27.54
CA ILE A 148 -0.62 8.86 -27.43
C ILE A 148 -0.99 8.59 -25.96
N MET A 149 -2.28 8.44 -25.71
CA MET A 149 -2.82 8.08 -24.39
C MET A 149 -3.68 6.82 -24.54
N PHE A 150 -3.51 5.88 -23.61
CA PHE A 150 -4.39 4.71 -23.51
C PHE A 150 -5.82 5.15 -23.18
N ASP A 151 -6.78 4.37 -23.66
CA ASP A 151 -8.20 4.68 -23.51
C ASP A 151 -8.65 4.56 -22.07
N ARG A 152 -8.11 3.58 -21.32
CA ARG A 152 -8.56 3.29 -19.96
C ARG A 152 -7.47 2.74 -19.04
N ILE A 153 -7.36 3.35 -17.85
CA ILE A 153 -6.69 2.78 -16.68
C ILE A 153 -7.77 2.48 -15.62
N THR A 154 -7.69 1.32 -14.99
CA THR A 154 -8.43 1.03 -13.75
C THR A 154 -7.46 0.87 -12.58
N GLY A 155 -7.61 1.72 -11.56
CA GLY A 155 -6.86 1.62 -10.30
C GLY A 155 -7.67 0.84 -9.25
N LEU A 156 -7.12 -0.27 -8.76
CA LEU A 156 -7.75 -1.10 -7.74
C LEU A 156 -7.06 -0.85 -6.40
N ASP A 157 -7.75 -0.12 -5.54
CA ASP A 157 -7.31 0.39 -4.25
C ASP A 157 -5.86 0.94 -4.30
N PRO A 158 -5.59 1.99 -5.11
CA PRO A 158 -4.24 2.52 -5.30
C PRO A 158 -3.60 2.86 -3.96
N ALA A 159 -2.33 2.52 -3.79
CA ALA A 159 -1.71 2.55 -2.48
C ALA A 159 -1.51 3.98 -1.93
N LEU A 160 -1.80 4.18 -0.65
CA LEU A 160 -1.69 5.46 0.04
C LEU A 160 -0.28 5.80 0.50
N PRO A 161 0.43 4.93 1.25
CA PRO A 161 1.69 5.31 1.87
C PRO A 161 2.73 5.76 0.84
N PHE A 162 3.34 6.92 1.08
CA PHE A 162 4.26 7.66 0.19
C PHE A 162 3.69 8.28 -1.09
N PHE A 163 2.38 8.17 -1.36
CA PHE A 163 1.74 8.80 -2.52
C PHE A 163 0.78 9.94 -2.16
N THR A 164 0.52 10.19 -0.88
CA THR A 164 -0.43 11.21 -0.39
C THR A 164 -0.02 12.63 -0.78
N THR A 165 1.26 12.97 -0.59
CA THR A 165 1.83 14.29 -0.92
C THR A 165 2.63 14.29 -2.22
N ALA A 166 2.71 13.14 -2.89
CA ALA A 166 3.40 13.02 -4.17
C ALA A 166 2.71 13.89 -5.22
N ASP A 167 3.54 14.55 -6.04
CA ASP A 167 3.10 15.29 -7.22
C ASP A 167 2.19 14.41 -8.11
N PRO A 168 1.17 14.95 -8.78
CA PRO A 168 0.31 14.18 -9.68
C PRO A 168 1.09 13.35 -10.72
N HIS A 169 2.24 13.82 -11.19
CA HIS A 169 3.11 13.04 -12.11
C HIS A 169 3.92 11.93 -11.43
N SER A 170 3.84 11.84 -10.11
CA SER A 170 4.53 10.86 -9.27
C SER A 170 3.57 9.85 -8.63
N LYS A 171 2.31 9.79 -9.08
CA LYS A 171 1.29 8.85 -8.64
C LYS A 171 0.30 8.59 -9.77
N LEU A 172 -0.67 7.71 -9.52
CA LEU A 172 -1.79 7.54 -10.44
C LEU A 172 -2.63 8.81 -10.40
N ASP A 173 -2.89 9.38 -11.56
CA ASP A 173 -3.72 10.57 -11.73
C ASP A 173 -4.66 10.42 -12.93
N ARG A 174 -5.76 11.19 -12.92
CA ARG A 174 -6.74 11.20 -14.01
C ARG A 174 -6.10 11.53 -15.37
N SER A 175 -5.01 12.31 -15.38
CA SER A 175 -4.33 12.72 -16.60
C SER A 175 -3.47 11.62 -17.24
N ASP A 176 -3.34 10.45 -16.63
CA ASP A 176 -2.49 9.36 -17.14
C ASP A 176 -3.12 8.60 -18.32
N ALA A 177 -4.44 8.66 -18.48
CA ALA A 177 -5.18 8.06 -19.61
C ALA A 177 -6.41 8.90 -19.98
N LYS A 178 -7.03 8.59 -21.14
CA LYS A 178 -8.26 9.28 -21.57
C LYS A 178 -9.40 9.08 -20.58
N PHE A 179 -9.40 7.94 -19.89
CA PHE A 179 -10.32 7.63 -18.81
C PHE A 179 -9.60 6.85 -17.71
N VAL A 180 -9.89 7.20 -16.46
CA VAL A 180 -9.31 6.55 -15.28
C VAL A 180 -10.44 6.30 -14.30
N ASP A 181 -10.70 5.04 -13.99
CA ASP A 181 -11.67 4.64 -12.98
C ASP A 181 -10.98 3.96 -11.80
N VAL A 182 -11.38 4.30 -10.58
CA VAL A 182 -10.71 3.84 -9.36
C VAL A 182 -11.71 3.18 -8.43
N VAL A 183 -11.34 2.04 -7.87
CA VAL A 183 -12.14 1.30 -6.88
C VAL A 183 -11.43 1.35 -5.55
N HIS A 184 -12.03 2.00 -4.57
CA HIS A 184 -11.53 2.14 -3.21
C HIS A 184 -12.26 1.18 -2.28
N THR A 185 -11.49 0.34 -1.59
CA THR A 185 -12.01 -0.66 -0.63
C THR A 185 -11.28 -0.63 0.72
N ASN A 186 -10.08 -0.04 0.79
CA ASN A 186 -9.35 0.20 2.02
C ASN A 186 -8.72 1.61 2.11
N ALA A 187 -9.46 2.60 1.61
CA ALA A 187 -9.14 4.02 1.65
C ALA A 187 -8.80 4.48 3.08
N GLY A 188 -7.65 5.14 3.22
CA GLY A 188 -7.18 5.71 4.49
C GLY A 188 -6.31 4.79 5.32
N VAL A 189 -6.12 3.54 4.89
CA VAL A 189 -5.21 2.59 5.54
C VAL A 189 -4.16 2.12 4.53
N PHE A 190 -4.49 1.19 3.64
CA PHE A 190 -3.61 0.80 2.53
C PHE A 190 -3.91 1.59 1.26
N GLY A 191 -5.19 1.88 0.99
CA GLY A 191 -5.65 2.58 -0.21
C GLY A 191 -5.76 4.10 -0.01
N LYS A 192 -5.69 4.87 -1.10
CA LYS A 192 -5.84 6.34 -1.07
C LYS A 192 -7.27 6.74 -0.74
N ILE A 193 -7.43 7.84 0.00
CA ILE A 193 -8.76 8.48 0.16
C ILE A 193 -9.01 9.45 -0.98
N GLU A 194 -7.97 10.14 -1.44
CA GLU A 194 -8.11 11.17 -2.47
C GLU A 194 -8.57 10.56 -3.82
N PRO A 195 -9.52 11.21 -4.51
CA PRO A 195 -9.90 10.83 -5.86
C PRO A 195 -8.68 10.86 -6.78
N SER A 196 -8.41 9.73 -7.44
CA SER A 196 -7.26 9.58 -8.33
C SER A 196 -7.66 9.37 -9.79
N GLY A 197 -8.97 9.29 -10.07
CA GLY A 197 -9.50 9.07 -11.41
C GLY A 197 -10.41 10.18 -11.92
N HIS A 198 -10.98 9.91 -13.09
CA HIS A 198 -12.17 10.60 -13.59
C HIS A 198 -13.42 10.17 -12.82
N VAL A 199 -13.42 8.91 -12.38
CA VAL A 199 -14.48 8.27 -11.60
C VAL A 199 -13.85 7.50 -10.45
N ASP A 200 -14.31 7.75 -9.23
CA ASP A 200 -13.86 7.06 -8.02
C ASP A 200 -15.05 6.40 -7.31
N PHE A 201 -14.99 5.08 -7.15
CA PHE A 201 -15.98 4.27 -6.46
C PHE A 201 -15.50 3.95 -5.05
N TYR A 202 -16.28 4.31 -4.03
CA TYR A 202 -16.00 3.97 -2.64
C TYR A 202 -16.94 2.86 -2.17
N VAL A 203 -16.48 1.62 -2.27
CA VAL A 203 -17.31 0.44 -2.02
C VAL A 203 -17.57 0.29 -0.53
N ASN A 204 -18.84 0.24 -0.14
CA ASN A 204 -19.25 0.20 1.28
C ASN A 204 -18.64 1.35 2.11
N GLY A 205 -18.45 2.51 1.47
CA GLY A 205 -17.79 3.66 2.09
C GLY A 205 -16.27 3.67 2.03
N GLY A 206 -15.69 2.68 1.35
CA GLY A 206 -14.32 2.69 0.87
C GLY A 206 -13.24 2.31 1.87
N GLN A 207 -13.51 2.22 3.18
CA GLN A 207 -12.46 1.96 4.18
C GLN A 207 -12.39 0.50 4.66
N THR A 208 -13.54 -0.10 4.97
CA THR A 208 -13.60 -1.46 5.53
C THR A 208 -14.75 -2.19 4.88
N GLN A 209 -14.45 -3.37 4.37
CA GLN A 209 -15.45 -4.17 3.67
C GLN A 209 -16.17 -5.11 4.64
N PRO A 210 -17.51 -5.20 4.59
CA PRO A 210 -18.28 -6.05 5.51
C PRO A 210 -17.86 -7.52 5.51
N ALA A 211 -17.47 -8.06 4.35
CA ALA A 211 -16.99 -9.43 4.21
C ALA A 211 -15.68 -9.73 4.97
N CYS A 212 -14.98 -8.68 5.43
CA CYS A 212 -13.73 -8.80 6.16
C CYS A 212 -13.88 -8.64 7.68
N ALA A 213 -15.10 -8.47 8.20
CA ALA A 213 -15.33 -8.17 9.62
C ALA A 213 -14.70 -9.19 10.58
N ASP A 214 -14.74 -10.48 10.21
CA ASP A 214 -14.21 -11.60 11.01
C ASP A 214 -12.80 -12.04 10.54
N HIS A 215 -12.17 -11.30 9.64
CA HIS A 215 -10.85 -11.64 9.13
C HIS A 215 -9.73 -11.26 10.13
N SER A 216 -8.73 -12.13 10.29
CA SER A 216 -7.59 -11.89 11.20
C SER A 216 -6.80 -10.62 10.85
N ASN A 217 -6.82 -10.23 9.57
CA ASN A 217 -6.26 -8.98 9.08
C ASN A 217 -7.32 -8.23 8.24
N VAL A 218 -8.21 -7.50 8.91
CA VAL A 218 -9.33 -6.77 8.29
C VAL A 218 -8.84 -5.76 7.23
N PRO A 219 -7.79 -4.96 7.47
CA PRO A 219 -7.30 -4.02 6.47
C PRO A 219 -6.80 -4.72 5.20
N LEU A 220 -6.03 -5.80 5.33
CA LEU A 220 -5.47 -6.49 4.17
C LEU A 220 -6.57 -7.19 3.36
N CYS A 221 -7.51 -7.83 4.04
CA CYS A 221 -8.69 -8.38 3.40
C CYS A 221 -9.47 -7.31 2.63
N SER A 222 -9.71 -6.15 3.26
CA SER A 222 -10.43 -5.04 2.63
C SER A 222 -9.69 -4.49 1.42
N HIS A 223 -8.35 -4.41 1.48
CA HIS A 223 -7.49 -3.98 0.37
C HIS A 223 -7.60 -4.95 -0.82
N LEU A 224 -7.49 -6.26 -0.56
CA LEU A 224 -7.59 -7.30 -1.58
C LEU A 224 -8.97 -7.38 -2.24
N LEU A 225 -10.04 -6.99 -1.54
CA LEU A 225 -11.40 -7.06 -2.10
C LEU A 225 -11.63 -6.13 -3.30
N ALA A 226 -10.82 -5.09 -3.53
CA ALA A 226 -10.90 -4.31 -4.77
C ALA A 226 -10.71 -5.19 -6.00
N THR A 227 -9.78 -6.15 -5.96
CA THR A 227 -9.57 -7.07 -7.09
C THR A 227 -10.67 -8.11 -7.20
N VAL A 228 -11.25 -8.53 -6.07
CA VAL A 228 -12.36 -9.49 -6.05
C VAL A 228 -13.63 -8.86 -6.63
N TYR A 229 -13.99 -7.65 -6.21
CA TYR A 229 -15.12 -6.92 -6.78
C TYR A 229 -14.91 -6.63 -8.27
N PHE A 230 -13.69 -6.25 -8.66
CA PHE A 230 -13.39 -6.05 -10.07
C PHE A 230 -13.51 -7.35 -10.86
N ALA A 231 -12.96 -8.47 -10.36
CA ALA A 231 -13.08 -9.77 -11.00
C ALA A 231 -14.55 -10.18 -11.20
N GLU A 232 -15.35 -10.13 -10.15
CA GLU A 232 -16.81 -10.40 -10.21
C GLU A 232 -17.51 -9.51 -11.24
N SER A 233 -17.11 -8.24 -11.35
CA SER A 233 -17.73 -7.29 -12.29
C SER A 233 -17.57 -7.67 -13.76
N ILE A 234 -16.56 -8.48 -14.10
CA ILE A 234 -16.24 -8.88 -15.47
C ILE A 234 -17.39 -9.71 -16.04
N ASN A 235 -17.84 -10.75 -15.35
CA ASN A 235 -18.85 -11.66 -15.89
C ASN A 235 -20.23 -11.53 -15.20
N SER A 236 -20.36 -10.62 -14.22
CA SER A 236 -21.63 -10.38 -13.55
C SER A 236 -22.69 -9.80 -14.49
N LYS A 237 -23.89 -10.41 -14.47
CA LYS A 237 -25.08 -9.92 -15.20
C LYS A 237 -25.75 -8.74 -14.49
N ILE A 238 -25.53 -8.62 -13.18
CA ILE A 238 -26.13 -7.58 -12.33
C ILE A 238 -25.14 -6.42 -12.17
N GLY A 239 -23.87 -6.74 -11.94
CA GLY A 239 -22.80 -5.78 -11.70
C GLY A 239 -23.01 -4.94 -10.44
N PHE A 240 -22.19 -3.90 -10.29
CA PHE A 240 -22.17 -3.04 -9.10
C PHE A 240 -22.61 -1.62 -9.46
N SER A 241 -23.82 -1.23 -9.12
CA SER A 241 -24.33 0.12 -9.39
C SER A 241 -23.86 1.13 -8.34
N GLY A 242 -23.05 2.10 -8.74
CA GLY A 242 -22.64 3.24 -7.92
C GLY A 242 -23.57 4.44 -8.10
N TYR A 243 -23.86 5.14 -7.02
CA TYR A 243 -24.67 6.35 -6.99
C TYR A 243 -23.79 7.57 -6.78
N ARG A 244 -23.99 8.62 -7.59
CA ARG A 244 -23.17 9.83 -7.52
C ARG A 244 -23.33 10.50 -6.16
N CYS A 245 -22.21 10.94 -5.61
CA CYS A 245 -22.11 11.76 -4.41
C CYS A 245 -21.21 12.95 -4.73
N SER A 246 -21.46 14.11 -4.14
CA SER A 246 -20.69 15.34 -4.41
C SER A 246 -19.27 15.33 -3.83
N GLY A 247 -18.88 14.23 -3.19
CA GLY A 247 -17.52 13.97 -2.70
C GLY A 247 -17.54 12.97 -1.54
N TYR A 248 -16.38 12.38 -1.27
CA TYR A 248 -16.21 11.39 -0.21
C TYR A 248 -16.64 11.91 1.18
N PHE A 249 -16.32 13.17 1.48
CA PHE A 249 -16.66 13.79 2.77
C PHE A 249 -18.18 13.95 2.97
N ASN A 250 -18.94 14.25 1.90
CA ASN A 250 -20.40 14.34 1.96
C ASN A 250 -21.05 12.98 2.16
N TYR A 251 -20.46 11.92 1.62
CA TYR A 251 -20.86 10.56 1.93
C TYR A 251 -20.63 10.23 3.41
N PHE A 252 -19.41 10.50 3.92
CA PHE A 252 -19.05 10.21 5.30
C PHE A 252 -19.99 10.90 6.32
N LEU A 253 -20.36 12.16 6.05
CA LEU A 253 -21.31 12.91 6.89
C LEU A 253 -22.78 12.44 6.75
N GLY A 254 -23.05 11.45 5.90
CA GLY A 254 -24.39 10.92 5.67
C GLY A 254 -25.29 11.80 4.80
N PHE A 255 -24.73 12.77 4.08
CA PHE A 255 -25.48 13.67 3.19
C PHE A 255 -25.83 13.04 1.85
N CYS A 256 -25.19 11.91 1.50
CA CYS A 256 -25.50 11.16 0.29
C CYS A 256 -26.53 10.07 0.60
N THR A 257 -27.80 10.36 0.32
CA THR A 257 -28.92 9.40 0.40
C THR A 257 -29.35 8.95 -1.00
N PRO A 258 -29.64 7.66 -1.21
CA PRO A 258 -30.12 7.18 -2.51
C PRO A 258 -31.54 7.71 -2.76
N GLN A 259 -31.67 8.78 -3.55
CA GLN A 259 -32.97 9.29 -3.97
C GLN A 259 -33.48 8.57 -5.21
N SER A 260 -34.81 8.45 -5.35
CA SER A 260 -35.49 7.77 -6.47
C SER A 260 -35.18 8.36 -7.87
N ARG A 261 -34.77 9.64 -7.95
CA ARG A 261 -34.32 10.29 -9.20
C ARG A 261 -32.87 9.96 -9.61
N THR A 262 -32.03 9.49 -8.68
CA THR A 262 -30.60 9.16 -8.88
C THR A 262 -30.35 7.79 -9.49
N ILE A 263 -31.38 6.93 -9.60
CA ILE A 263 -31.28 5.59 -10.20
C ILE A 263 -31.01 5.68 -11.72
N ARG A 264 -31.41 6.78 -12.39
CA ARG A 264 -31.18 6.99 -13.82
C ARG A 264 -29.74 7.42 -14.18
N THR A 265 -28.91 7.76 -13.20
CA THR A 265 -27.51 8.21 -13.39
C THR A 265 -26.51 7.29 -12.69
N ALA A 266 -26.93 6.06 -12.33
CA ALA A 266 -26.05 5.10 -11.68
C ALA A 266 -25.01 4.55 -12.67
N LEU A 267 -23.74 4.62 -12.29
CA LEU A 267 -22.63 4.09 -13.09
C LEU A 267 -22.26 2.69 -12.60
N LYS A 268 -21.98 1.77 -13.52
CA LYS A 268 -21.52 0.42 -13.17
C LYS A 268 -20.03 0.46 -12.83
N MET A 269 -19.67 0.05 -11.61
CA MET A 269 -18.29 -0.12 -11.19
C MET A 269 -17.67 -1.36 -11.83
N GLY A 270 -16.36 -1.29 -12.06
CA GLY A 270 -15.55 -2.40 -12.58
C GLY A 270 -15.53 -2.44 -14.10
N GLU A 271 -15.36 -3.63 -14.70
CA GLU A 271 -15.22 -3.79 -16.14
C GLU A 271 -16.31 -3.08 -16.98
N PRO A 272 -17.61 -3.08 -16.59
CA PRO A 272 -18.66 -2.41 -17.36
C PRO A 272 -18.66 -0.88 -17.30
N CYS A 273 -17.76 -0.25 -16.53
CA CYS A 273 -17.67 1.21 -16.41
C CYS A 273 -17.35 1.84 -17.78
N LYS A 274 -18.22 2.71 -18.27
CA LYS A 274 -18.12 3.33 -19.61
C LYS A 274 -17.49 4.72 -19.56
N ILE A 275 -16.69 5.01 -20.58
CA ILE A 275 -16.09 6.31 -20.87
C ILE A 275 -17.21 7.29 -21.26
N GLY A 276 -17.33 8.42 -20.55
CA GLY A 276 -18.39 9.42 -20.77
C GLY A 276 -18.72 10.32 -19.57
N PHE A 277 -18.10 10.07 -18.41
CA PHE A 277 -18.28 10.86 -17.19
C PHE A 277 -16.98 11.55 -16.81
N THR A 278 -17.05 12.85 -16.50
CA THR A 278 -15.90 13.66 -16.09
C THR A 278 -16.08 14.11 -14.63
N ASN A 279 -15.14 13.72 -13.77
CA ASN A 279 -14.97 14.20 -12.39
C ASN A 279 -16.13 13.87 -11.42
N ASP A 280 -16.53 12.60 -11.31
CA ASP A 280 -17.66 12.20 -10.46
C ASP A 280 -17.30 11.11 -9.42
N THR A 281 -17.73 11.31 -8.17
CA THR A 281 -17.58 10.34 -7.08
C THR A 281 -18.83 9.48 -6.95
N PHE A 282 -18.70 8.16 -6.80
CA PHE A 282 -19.84 7.24 -6.67
C PHE A 282 -19.71 6.33 -5.43
N VAL A 283 -20.85 6.04 -4.81
CA VAL A 283 -20.99 5.21 -3.60
C VAL A 283 -21.89 4.01 -3.90
N THR A 284 -21.49 2.81 -3.47
CA THR A 284 -22.31 1.59 -3.51
C THR A 284 -22.62 1.17 -2.06
N GLY A 285 -23.85 0.77 -1.74
CA GLY A 285 -24.27 0.48 -0.36
C GLY A 285 -24.97 -0.87 -0.20
N THR A 286 -24.55 -1.65 0.80
CA THR A 286 -25.34 -2.66 1.52
C THR A 286 -25.14 -2.43 3.03
N ASP A 287 -26.22 -2.17 3.77
CA ASP A 287 -26.27 -1.42 5.05
C ASP A 287 -25.47 -1.97 6.27
N ARG A 288 -24.79 -1.07 7.02
CA ARG A 288 -24.98 -0.67 8.47
C ARG A 288 -23.70 -0.14 9.18
N LYS A 289 -23.90 0.72 10.21
CA LYS A 289 -22.96 1.60 10.96
C LYS A 289 -22.31 0.99 12.23
N SER A 290 -21.18 1.54 12.71
CA SER A 290 -20.51 1.23 14.01
C SER A 290 -19.92 2.48 14.74
N THR A 291 -19.62 2.39 16.06
CA THR A 291 -19.19 3.47 17.02
C THR A 291 -18.01 3.06 17.94
N LEU A 292 -17.25 4.02 18.52
CA LEU A 292 -15.89 3.91 19.14
C LEU A 292 -15.70 4.50 20.58
N GLY A 293 -14.62 4.10 21.32
CA GLY A 293 -14.05 4.67 22.58
C GLY A 293 -12.55 4.27 22.89
N LEU A 294 -11.76 5.01 23.74
CA LEU A 294 -10.25 5.03 23.87
C LEU A 294 -9.64 5.38 25.29
N ASP A 295 -8.34 5.04 25.57
CA ASP A 295 -7.50 5.31 26.81
C ASP A 295 -6.09 5.96 26.55
N HIS A 296 -5.45 6.64 27.53
CA HIS A 296 -4.17 7.44 27.42
C HIS A 296 -3.28 7.44 28.71
N PHE A 297 -1.93 7.38 28.59
CA PHE A 297 -0.95 7.44 29.71
C PHE A 297 0.06 8.61 29.63
N GLN A 298 0.39 9.19 30.78
CA GLN A 298 1.28 10.35 30.90
C GLN A 298 2.17 10.27 32.15
N LYS A 299 3.47 10.59 32.03
CA LYS A 299 4.40 10.74 33.16
C LYS A 299 5.19 12.05 33.10
N VAL A 300 5.32 12.74 34.23
CA VAL A 300 6.06 14.01 34.33
C VAL A 300 7.29 13.79 35.21
N TYR A 301 8.45 14.14 34.67
CA TYR A 301 9.73 14.11 35.36
C TYR A 301 10.09 15.53 35.81
N LYS A 302 10.29 15.72 37.12
CA LYS A 302 10.73 17.00 37.67
C LYS A 302 12.24 17.10 37.56
N VAL A 303 12.73 18.04 36.77
CA VAL A 303 14.14 18.43 36.71
C VAL A 303 14.27 19.78 37.41
N VAL A 304 15.42 20.02 38.06
CA VAL A 304 15.68 21.13 39.02
C VAL A 304 15.02 22.48 38.63
N ASP A 305 15.03 22.86 37.35
CA ASP A 305 14.44 24.13 36.91
C ASP A 305 13.22 23.97 35.95
N ARG A 306 12.79 22.73 35.62
CA ARG A 306 11.70 22.47 34.64
C ARG A 306 11.02 21.09 34.83
N ASP A 307 9.73 21.05 34.52
CA ASP A 307 9.00 19.79 34.36
C ASP A 307 9.14 19.27 32.91
N ILE A 308 9.60 18.02 32.76
CA ILE A 308 9.69 17.33 31.47
C ILE A 308 8.54 16.32 31.39
N LYS A 309 7.69 16.45 30.37
CA LYS A 309 6.53 15.60 30.17
C LYS A 309 6.82 14.52 29.13
N LEU A 310 6.86 13.25 29.57
CA LEU A 310 6.89 12.08 28.70
C LEU A 310 5.45 11.64 28.40
N GLN A 311 5.12 11.55 27.12
CA GLN A 311 3.85 11.02 26.65
C GLN A 311 4.12 9.72 25.91
N LEU A 312 3.53 8.64 26.40
CA LEU A 312 3.67 7.30 25.86
C LEU A 312 2.30 6.87 25.34
N TRP A 313 2.25 6.55 24.05
CA TRP A 313 1.03 6.11 23.38
C TRP A 313 1.20 4.64 23.02
N ASP A 314 0.51 3.75 23.75
CA ASP A 314 0.42 2.33 23.41
C ASP A 314 -0.67 2.14 22.35
N THR A 315 -0.29 1.54 21.22
CA THR A 315 -1.18 1.29 20.08
C THR A 315 -1.37 -0.20 19.80
N GLY A 316 -0.96 -1.07 20.72
CA GLY A 316 -1.21 -2.50 20.65
C GLY A 316 -2.72 -2.82 20.73
N GLY A 317 -3.23 -3.61 19.78
CA GLY A 317 -4.63 -4.06 19.75
C GLY A 317 -5.67 -3.05 19.22
N MET A 318 -5.24 -1.97 18.56
CA MET A 318 -6.14 -0.95 17.98
C MET A 318 -6.05 -0.82 16.45
N GLU A 319 -5.91 -1.94 15.74
CA GLU A 319 -5.99 -2.01 14.27
C GLU A 319 -7.35 -1.56 13.68
N ARG A 320 -8.36 -1.29 14.51
CA ARG A 320 -9.71 -0.89 14.10
C ARG A 320 -9.93 0.63 13.96
N VAL A 321 -8.90 1.46 14.17
CA VAL A 321 -9.04 2.94 14.13
C VAL A 321 -7.83 3.66 13.53
N ALA A 322 -7.43 3.27 12.32
CA ALA A 322 -6.30 3.88 11.60
C ALA A 322 -6.42 5.43 11.44
N SER A 323 -7.64 5.98 11.40
CA SER A 323 -7.88 7.43 11.33
C SER A 323 -7.41 8.19 12.57
N VAL A 324 -7.42 7.56 13.75
CA VAL A 324 -6.96 8.18 15.00
C VAL A 324 -5.44 8.00 15.17
N THR A 325 -4.86 6.90 14.68
CA THR A 325 -3.43 6.60 14.80
C THR A 325 -2.54 7.66 14.13
N SER A 326 -2.96 8.22 12.99
CA SER A 326 -2.22 9.28 12.26
C SER A 326 -1.92 10.53 13.10
N SER A 327 -2.80 10.89 14.04
CA SER A 327 -2.61 12.03 14.93
C SER A 327 -1.55 11.79 16.02
N TYR A 328 -1.32 10.53 16.40
CA TYR A 328 -0.33 10.16 17.41
C TYR A 328 1.09 10.16 16.86
N TYR A 329 1.27 9.92 15.56
CA TYR A 329 2.56 9.99 14.89
C TYR A 329 3.07 11.42 14.68
N LYS A 330 2.14 12.36 14.56
CA LYS A 330 2.48 13.77 14.31
C LYS A 330 3.29 14.33 15.48
N PHE A 331 4.48 14.85 15.17
CA PHE A 331 5.46 15.42 16.12
C PHE A 331 6.25 14.41 16.97
N ALA A 332 6.19 13.11 16.65
CA ALA A 332 7.09 12.15 17.28
C ALA A 332 8.55 12.39 16.88
N GLU A 333 9.43 12.39 17.87
CA GLU A 333 10.88 12.55 17.66
C GLU A 333 11.59 11.18 17.61
N ALA A 334 10.93 10.13 18.12
CA ALA A 334 11.37 8.75 17.98
C ALA A 334 10.20 7.75 18.01
N ALA A 335 10.43 6.60 17.40
CA ALA A 335 9.49 5.49 17.35
C ALA A 335 10.21 4.16 17.59
N ILE A 336 9.60 3.28 18.38
CA ILE A 336 10.12 1.94 18.65
C ILE A 336 9.17 0.91 18.05
N LEU A 337 9.65 0.22 17.03
CA LEU A 337 8.99 -0.90 16.36
C LEU A 337 9.25 -2.18 17.15
N VAL A 338 8.23 -2.71 17.82
CA VAL A 338 8.37 -3.92 18.63
C VAL A 338 7.66 -5.10 17.97
N PHE A 339 8.38 -6.21 17.81
CA PHE A 339 7.83 -7.50 17.39
C PHE A 339 8.26 -8.59 18.37
N ALA A 340 7.73 -9.79 18.23
CA ALA A 340 8.10 -10.94 19.06
C ALA A 340 8.97 -11.93 18.27
N LEU A 341 10.11 -12.33 18.83
CA LEU A 341 11.08 -13.23 18.18
C LEU A 341 10.51 -14.63 17.91
N ASP A 342 9.49 -15.04 18.67
CA ASP A 342 8.77 -16.31 18.51
C ASP A 342 7.54 -16.22 17.58
N ASN A 343 7.30 -15.07 16.93
CA ASN A 343 6.08 -14.80 16.17
C ASN A 343 6.39 -14.05 14.86
N LEU A 344 6.57 -14.80 13.77
CA LEU A 344 6.84 -14.24 12.45
C LEU A 344 5.74 -13.27 11.93
N PRO A 345 4.43 -13.55 12.11
CA PRO A 345 3.38 -12.58 11.77
C PRO A 345 3.56 -11.20 12.43
N SER A 346 4.02 -11.14 13.69
CA SER A 346 4.28 -9.88 14.39
C SER A 346 5.44 -9.08 13.76
N PHE A 347 6.42 -9.79 13.19
CA PHE A 347 7.54 -9.19 12.47
C PHE A 347 7.11 -8.67 11.09
N HIS A 348 6.28 -9.43 10.36
CA HIS A 348 5.71 -8.95 9.10
C HIS A 348 4.80 -7.72 9.27
N ALA A 349 4.15 -7.57 10.43
CA ALA A 349 3.34 -6.39 10.74
C ALA A 349 4.17 -5.10 10.86
N LEU A 350 5.48 -5.20 11.12
CA LEU A 350 6.37 -4.04 11.23
C LEU A 350 6.42 -3.21 9.97
N SER A 351 6.24 -3.81 8.80
CA SER A 351 6.20 -3.08 7.53
C SER A 351 5.11 -2.01 7.56
N GLN A 352 3.93 -2.35 8.09
CA GLN A 352 2.84 -1.37 8.23
C GLN A 352 3.15 -0.29 9.27
N HIS A 353 3.77 -0.68 10.38
CA HIS A 353 4.12 0.27 11.45
C HIS A 353 5.21 1.24 11.00
N MET A 354 6.18 0.74 10.24
CA MET A 354 7.21 1.54 9.59
C MET A 354 6.58 2.55 8.63
N LEU A 355 5.54 2.14 7.88
CA LEU A 355 4.81 3.04 6.99
C LEU A 355 4.12 4.17 7.74
N ASP A 356 3.45 3.85 8.85
CA ASP A 356 2.77 4.85 9.65
C ASP A 356 3.78 5.87 10.20
N ILE A 357 4.93 5.40 10.71
CA ILE A 357 5.98 6.27 11.26
C ILE A 357 6.57 7.17 10.17
N VAL A 358 6.98 6.62 9.03
CA VAL A 358 7.63 7.44 7.99
C VAL A 358 6.63 8.42 7.34
N SER A 359 5.34 8.05 7.26
CA SER A 359 4.31 8.91 6.65
C SER A 359 3.92 10.11 7.52
N TYR A 360 3.99 9.98 8.85
CA TYR A 360 3.46 10.98 9.78
C TYR A 360 4.52 11.58 10.72
N ALA A 361 5.69 10.96 10.83
CA ALA A 361 6.81 11.33 11.69
C ALA A 361 8.14 11.29 10.90
N GLU A 362 8.23 12.04 9.80
CA GLU A 362 9.34 12.03 8.83
C GLU A 362 10.74 12.18 9.47
N ASN A 363 10.85 12.90 10.60
CA ASN A 363 12.11 13.13 11.30
C ASN A 363 12.35 12.21 12.50
N ALA A 364 11.43 11.29 12.79
CA ALA A 364 11.55 10.43 13.95
C ALA A 364 12.72 9.45 13.80
N LYS A 365 13.49 9.28 14.87
CA LYS A 365 14.47 8.19 14.95
C LYS A 365 13.76 6.87 15.21
N ILE A 366 13.97 5.90 14.33
CA ILE A 366 13.25 4.63 14.36
C ILE A 366 14.15 3.56 14.94
N PHE A 367 13.66 2.81 15.92
CA PHE A 367 14.37 1.73 16.57
C PHE A 367 13.59 0.43 16.40
N LEU A 368 14.30 -0.65 16.07
CA LEU A 368 13.70 -1.97 15.94
C LEU A 368 13.96 -2.78 17.21
N CYS A 369 12.95 -3.45 17.73
CA CYS A 369 13.01 -4.15 19.00
C CYS A 369 12.36 -5.53 18.91
N GLY A 370 13.18 -6.59 18.95
CA GLY A 370 12.71 -7.98 19.07
C GLY A 370 12.47 -8.33 20.53
N ASN A 371 11.21 -8.47 20.92
CA ASN A 371 10.78 -8.87 22.26
C ASN A 371 10.75 -10.40 22.41
N LYS A 372 10.64 -10.87 23.66
CA LYS A 372 10.67 -12.28 24.08
C LYS A 372 12.00 -12.97 23.75
N SER A 373 13.12 -12.27 23.93
CA SER A 373 14.46 -12.86 23.78
C SER A 373 14.71 -14.02 24.75
N ASP A 374 13.92 -14.14 25.83
CA ASP A 374 13.94 -15.31 26.71
C ASP A 374 13.46 -16.61 26.06
N LEU A 375 12.73 -16.52 24.93
CA LEU A 375 12.23 -17.66 24.17
C LEU A 375 13.01 -17.94 22.87
N GLU A 376 14.02 -17.12 22.57
CA GLU A 376 14.85 -17.21 21.36
C GLU A 376 15.57 -18.57 21.25
N GLY A 377 15.97 -19.18 22.37
CA GLY A 377 16.62 -20.48 22.38
C GLY A 377 15.68 -21.69 22.22
N THR A 378 14.35 -21.47 22.21
CA THR A 378 13.35 -22.55 22.26
C THR A 378 12.53 -22.66 20.98
N ASN A 379 12.13 -21.53 20.37
CA ASN A 379 11.35 -21.52 19.12
C ASN A 379 11.44 -20.17 18.39
N PRO A 380 12.63 -19.74 17.93
CA PRO A 380 12.77 -18.48 17.20
C PRO A 380 12.14 -18.64 15.81
N GLN A 381 11.20 -17.78 15.47
CA GLN A 381 10.63 -17.69 14.12
C GLN A 381 11.22 -16.54 13.30
N VAL A 382 11.95 -15.63 13.97
CA VAL A 382 12.62 -14.48 13.36
C VAL A 382 14.06 -14.48 13.85
N THR A 383 15.01 -14.50 12.92
CA THR A 383 16.44 -14.56 13.18
C THR A 383 17.11 -13.19 13.13
N GLU A 384 18.36 -13.10 13.59
CA GLU A 384 19.16 -11.87 13.43
C GLU A 384 19.35 -11.50 11.95
N ALA A 385 19.54 -12.50 11.08
CA ALA A 385 19.64 -12.27 9.64
C ALA A 385 18.35 -11.67 9.06
N ASP A 386 17.16 -12.14 9.49
CA ASP A 386 15.88 -11.55 9.07
C ASP A 386 15.76 -10.08 9.50
N MET A 387 16.26 -9.75 10.70
CA MET A 387 16.28 -8.38 11.21
C MET A 387 17.27 -7.49 10.45
N GLU A 388 18.46 -8.01 10.11
CA GLU A 388 19.47 -7.32 9.30
C GLU A 388 18.94 -7.05 7.90
N ASP A 389 18.36 -8.06 7.24
CA ASP A 389 17.70 -7.93 5.94
C ASP A 389 16.59 -6.88 5.98
N PHE A 390 15.75 -6.87 7.03
CA PHE A 390 14.73 -5.83 7.21
C PHE A 390 15.35 -4.43 7.31
N CYS A 391 16.46 -4.27 8.03
CA CYS A 391 17.17 -3.00 8.16
C CYS A 391 17.82 -2.53 6.85
N GLU A 392 18.47 -3.44 6.12
CA GLU A 392 19.08 -3.15 4.82
C GLU A 392 18.04 -2.73 3.79
N GLN A 393 16.94 -3.51 3.69
CA GLN A 393 15.88 -3.19 2.76
C GLN A 393 15.23 -1.85 3.08
N CYS A 394 15.13 -1.45 4.36
CA CYS A 394 14.63 -0.14 4.79
C CYS A 394 15.63 1.02 4.58
N GLN A 395 16.68 0.86 3.77
CA GLN A 395 17.64 1.90 3.39
C GLN A 395 18.23 2.68 4.58
N SER A 396 18.51 1.97 5.69
CA SER A 396 19.09 2.57 6.92
C SER A 396 18.21 3.59 7.65
N LEU A 397 16.88 3.56 7.47
CA LEU A 397 15.95 4.36 8.28
C LEU A 397 15.95 3.95 9.76
N ILE A 398 16.34 2.70 10.05
CA ILE A 398 16.43 2.15 11.40
C ILE A 398 17.76 2.58 12.03
N SER A 399 17.66 3.30 13.13
CA SER A 399 18.78 3.90 13.85
C SER A 399 19.53 2.91 14.75
N ALA A 400 18.82 1.93 15.32
CA ALA A 400 19.43 0.79 16.02
C ALA A 400 18.43 -0.35 16.19
N THR A 401 18.96 -1.56 16.40
CA THR A 401 18.22 -2.78 16.70
C THR A 401 18.48 -3.22 18.15
N TYR A 402 17.46 -3.78 18.79
CA TYR A 402 17.55 -4.32 20.15
C TYR A 402 16.84 -5.66 20.25
N LYS A 403 17.36 -6.56 21.09
CA LYS A 403 16.63 -7.74 21.57
C LYS A 403 16.36 -7.60 23.06
N VAL A 404 15.11 -7.78 23.46
CA VAL A 404 14.65 -7.57 24.84
C VAL A 404 13.73 -8.70 25.30
N SER A 405 13.61 -8.84 26.61
CA SER A 405 12.59 -9.66 27.25
C SER A 405 11.85 -8.82 28.27
N CYS A 406 10.61 -8.44 27.94
CA CYS A 406 9.73 -7.75 28.90
C CYS A 406 9.42 -8.61 30.14
N LYS A 407 9.53 -9.95 30.03
CA LYS A 407 9.28 -10.90 31.13
C LYS A 407 10.43 -10.94 32.14
N THR A 408 11.66 -10.97 31.66
CA THR A 408 12.85 -11.15 32.52
C THR A 408 13.57 -9.83 32.81
N GLY A 409 13.21 -8.75 32.11
CA GLY A 409 13.92 -7.47 32.16
C GLY A 409 15.26 -7.48 31.40
N VAL A 410 15.66 -8.61 30.80
CA VAL A 410 16.89 -8.74 30.00
C VAL A 410 16.80 -7.87 28.75
N GLY A 411 17.90 -7.22 28.41
CA GLY A 411 17.96 -6.24 27.31
C GLY A 411 17.32 -4.89 27.64
N GLY A 412 16.56 -4.81 28.75
CA GLY A 412 15.98 -3.61 29.34
C GLY A 412 15.23 -2.72 28.35
N MET A 413 13.89 -2.70 28.39
CA MET A 413 13.10 -1.71 27.64
C MET A 413 13.58 -0.26 27.90
N ASN A 414 14.01 0.00 29.14
CA ASN A 414 14.67 1.23 29.57
C ASN A 414 15.95 1.54 28.78
N ILE A 415 16.70 0.56 28.25
CA ILE A 415 17.93 0.77 27.45
C ILE A 415 17.58 1.21 26.03
N ALA A 416 16.55 0.63 25.42
CA ALA A 416 16.06 1.10 24.13
C ALA A 416 15.51 2.53 24.25
N GLU A 417 14.77 2.84 25.31
CA GLU A 417 14.32 4.20 25.63
C GLU A 417 15.49 5.16 25.93
N GLU A 418 16.47 4.73 26.73
CA GLU A 418 17.65 5.54 27.11
C GLU A 418 18.63 5.74 25.94
N HIS A 419 18.76 4.79 25.03
CA HIS A 419 19.56 4.94 23.82
C HIS A 419 18.85 5.80 22.77
N SER A 420 17.51 5.66 22.63
CA SER A 420 16.70 6.58 21.83
C SER A 420 16.92 8.02 22.29
N TRP A 421 16.92 8.23 23.61
CA TRP A 421 17.23 9.51 24.24
C TRP A 421 18.66 10.02 23.98
N LYS A 422 19.69 9.16 24.12
CA LYS A 422 21.10 9.52 23.85
C LYS A 422 21.33 9.93 22.40
N PHE A 423 20.56 9.39 21.46
CA PHE A 423 20.66 9.69 20.03
C PHE A 423 19.97 11.01 19.65
N ILE A 424 18.83 11.32 20.27
CA ILE A 424 18.08 12.56 20.03
C ILE A 424 18.78 13.78 20.66
N SER A 425 19.46 13.61 21.80
CA SER A 425 20.13 14.69 22.56
C SER A 425 21.50 15.11 22.04
N GLY A 426 21.88 14.71 20.82
CA GLY A 426 23.18 14.96 20.19
C GLY A 426 23.44 16.42 19.83
N ARG A 427 23.59 17.31 20.82
CA ARG A 427 24.39 18.56 20.84
C ARG A 427 24.28 19.23 22.22
N THR A 428 25.42 19.39 22.88
CA THR A 428 25.69 20.04 24.20
C THR A 428 25.13 19.34 25.46
N LYS A 429 26.05 18.87 26.32
CA LYS A 429 25.80 17.95 27.45
C LYS A 429 25.79 18.66 28.82
N LYS A 430 24.76 18.44 29.64
CA LYS A 430 24.85 18.46 31.12
C LYS A 430 24.24 17.18 31.70
N MET A 431 24.90 16.59 32.69
CA MET A 431 24.55 15.31 33.33
C MET A 431 23.81 15.54 34.65
N LEU A 432 22.75 14.78 34.90
CA LEU A 432 21.97 14.72 36.13
C LEU A 432 21.85 13.26 36.58
N VAL A 433 21.70 13.03 37.88
CA VAL A 433 21.40 11.70 38.43
C VAL A 433 20.14 11.82 39.26
N VAL A 434 19.11 11.03 38.95
CA VAL A 434 17.86 10.96 39.72
C VAL A 434 17.55 9.48 39.95
N ASP A 435 17.30 9.11 41.21
CA ASP A 435 17.00 7.73 41.64
C ASP A 435 17.95 6.65 41.08
N GLY A 436 19.25 6.95 41.01
CA GLY A 436 20.29 6.01 40.55
C GLY A 436 20.49 5.95 39.04
N HIS A 437 19.69 6.66 38.25
CA HIS A 437 19.77 6.70 36.79
C HIS A 437 20.43 8.00 36.30
N LYS A 438 21.30 7.91 35.28
CA LYS A 438 22.03 9.05 34.70
C LYS A 438 21.24 9.65 33.54
N PHE A 439 20.83 10.90 33.67
CA PHE A 439 20.08 11.66 32.68
C PHE A 439 20.94 12.77 32.07
N TRP A 440 20.79 13.03 30.78
CA TRP A 440 21.47 14.12 30.08
C TRP A 440 20.43 15.01 29.42
N TYR A 441 20.51 16.34 29.53
CA TYR A 441 19.47 17.25 29.01
C TYR A 441 20.04 18.43 28.18
N THR A 442 19.20 19.00 27.31
CA THR A 442 19.48 20.21 26.51
C THR A 442 18.50 21.34 26.85
N ASN A 443 18.84 22.60 26.55
CA ASN A 443 18.06 23.77 26.96
C ASN A 443 16.78 24.03 26.13
N ASN A 444 16.54 23.33 25.01
CA ASN A 444 15.60 23.79 23.99
C ASN A 444 14.28 23.04 23.84
N HIS A 445 14.07 21.87 24.46
CA HIS A 445 12.80 21.14 24.32
C HIS A 445 12.25 20.64 25.66
N SER A 446 11.01 21.01 25.96
CA SER A 446 10.28 20.72 27.21
C SER A 446 9.23 19.61 27.08
N ARG A 447 9.16 18.94 25.93
CA ARG A 447 8.26 17.80 25.65
C ARG A 447 8.96 16.84 24.69
N PHE A 448 8.88 15.54 24.99
CA PHE A 448 9.40 14.47 24.15
C PHE A 448 8.28 13.48 23.89
N HIS A 449 8.07 13.16 22.61
CA HIS A 449 6.96 12.34 22.14
C HIS A 449 7.54 11.05 21.56
N ILE A 450 7.34 9.94 22.28
CA ILE A 450 7.84 8.62 21.93
C ILE A 450 6.65 7.71 21.69
N ILE A 451 6.63 7.08 20.52
CA ILE A 451 5.57 6.15 20.15
C ILE A 451 6.04 4.74 20.38
N TRP A 452 5.24 4.01 21.14
CA TRP A 452 5.51 2.64 21.51
C TRP A 452 4.40 1.75 20.97
N ARG A 453 4.76 0.81 20.10
CA ARG A 453 3.79 -0.11 19.51
C ARG A 453 4.22 -1.53 19.84
N CYS A 454 3.49 -2.16 20.75
CA CYS A 454 3.71 -3.54 21.14
C CYS A 454 2.73 -4.45 20.36
N CYS A 455 3.27 -5.36 19.54
CA CYS A 455 2.47 -6.45 18.97
C CYS A 455 2.24 -7.52 20.04
N TYR A 456 1.22 -7.34 20.89
CA TYR A 456 0.73 -8.42 21.74
C TYR A 456 -0.14 -9.37 20.91
N SER A 457 0.32 -10.61 20.74
CA SER A 457 -0.62 -11.74 20.69
C SER A 457 -0.82 -12.20 22.13
N HIS A 458 -2.07 -12.33 22.57
CA HIS A 458 -2.40 -12.99 23.82
C HIS A 458 -1.77 -14.38 23.93
#